data_AF-K1SPD7-F1
#
_entry.id   AF-K1SPD7-F1
#
_cell.length_a   1.000
_cell.length_b   1.000
_cell.length_c   1.000
_cell.angle_alpha   90.00
_cell.angle_beta   90.00
_cell.angle_gamma   90.00
#
_symmetry.space_group_name_H-M   'P 1'
#
loop_
_entity.id
_entity.type
_entity.pdbx_description
1 polymer ?
#
loop_
_entity_poly.entity_id
_entity_poly.type
_entity_poly.pdbx_seq_one_letter_code
_entity_poly.pdbx_strand_id
1 'polypeptide(L)'
;TAKVPVIETGAGVVHCYFDKDGDLEMGKRIITNAKCRRVSVCNALDCLLIHENRLSDLPALCEGLAEKQTKIHADNKAYEALKGHYPDTLLYKAEESEAKMKEADANVKSIWNTEWLSMQMGIKTVASEDEALDHIATYGSGHSESIVSNDETAQKKFQAMVDAACVYVNAPTSFTDGAQFGLGAEIGISPKSSEPADQWHLKRLPPTSG
;
A
#
# COMPACT_ATOMS: atom_id res chain seq x y z
N THR A 1 -30.81 -8.69 24.63
CA THR A 1 -30.32 -7.90 23.48
C THR A 1 -29.22 -8.70 22.81
N ALA A 2 -29.44 -9.22 21.60
CA ALA A 2 -28.42 -10.00 20.89
C ALA A 2 -27.32 -9.05 20.41
N LYS A 3 -26.06 -9.35 20.74
CA LYS A 3 -24.90 -8.64 20.18
C LYS A 3 -24.66 -9.21 18.79
N VAL A 4 -25.03 -8.45 17.76
CA VAL A 4 -24.62 -8.74 16.39
C VAL A 4 -23.10 -8.60 16.35
N PRO A 5 -22.34 -9.65 15.96
CA PRO A 5 -20.90 -9.52 15.79
C PRO A 5 -20.65 -8.51 14.68
N VAL A 6 -20.02 -7.38 15.03
CA VAL A 6 -19.48 -6.46 14.04
C VAL A 6 -18.07 -6.97 13.72
N ILE A 7 -17.85 -7.34 12.46
CA ILE A 7 -16.49 -7.54 11.95
C ILE A 7 -15.97 -6.14 11.65
N GLU A 8 -15.13 -5.60 12.53
CA GLU A 8 -14.32 -4.42 12.18
C GLU A 8 -13.41 -4.81 11.04
N THR A 9 -13.70 -4.34 9.83
CA THR A 9 -12.69 -4.26 8.78
C THR A 9 -11.63 -3.30 9.29
N GLY A 10 -10.46 -3.81 9.66
CA GLY A 10 -9.34 -2.98 10.10
C GLY A 10 -8.99 -1.92 9.04
N ALA A 11 -8.31 -0.84 9.48
CA ALA A 11 -7.87 0.24 8.60
C ALA A 11 -7.11 -0.29 7.37
N GLY A 12 -7.25 0.33 6.22
CA GLY A 12 -6.58 -0.05 4.96
C GLY A 12 -5.24 0.66 4.73
N VAL A 13 -4.28 0.59 5.66
CA VAL A 13 -2.96 1.22 5.47
C VAL A 13 -2.13 0.42 4.48
N VAL A 14 -1.94 0.98 3.30
CA VAL A 14 -1.32 0.31 2.14
C VAL A 14 -0.02 0.98 1.71
N HIS A 15 1.01 0.18 1.40
CA HIS A 15 2.31 0.64 0.94
C HIS A 15 2.62 0.22 -0.51
N CYS A 16 3.49 1.01 -1.12
CA CYS A 16 4.22 0.63 -2.33
C CYS A 16 5.70 0.88 -2.08
N TYR A 17 6.54 -0.15 -2.25
CA TYR A 17 7.98 -0.05 -2.19
C TYR A 17 8.57 0.12 -3.59
N PHE A 18 9.22 1.26 -3.83
CA PHE A 18 10.02 1.51 -5.02
C PHE A 18 11.48 1.14 -4.74
N ASP A 19 11.86 -0.04 -5.24
CA ASP A 19 13.16 -0.66 -5.01
C ASP A 19 14.29 0.02 -5.80
N LYS A 20 15.55 -0.25 -5.42
CA LYS A 20 16.73 0.24 -6.14
C LYS A 20 16.73 -0.17 -7.63
N ASP A 21 16.15 -1.31 -7.99
CA ASP A 21 16.07 -1.81 -9.37
C ASP A 21 14.69 -1.52 -10.02
N GLY A 22 13.88 -0.63 -9.43
CA GLY A 22 12.57 -0.24 -9.97
C GLY A 22 12.64 0.48 -11.33
N ASP A 23 11.78 0.09 -12.27
CA ASP A 23 11.59 0.84 -13.52
C ASP A 23 10.84 2.15 -13.24
N LEU A 24 11.43 3.28 -13.63
CA LEU A 24 10.89 4.61 -13.34
C LEU A 24 9.51 4.83 -13.98
N GLU A 25 9.37 4.53 -15.26
CA GLU A 25 8.12 4.77 -16.00
C GLU A 25 6.98 3.90 -15.47
N MET A 26 7.27 2.66 -15.10
CA MET A 26 6.35 1.77 -14.42
C MET A 26 5.98 2.29 -13.03
N GLY A 27 6.97 2.73 -12.25
CA GLY A 27 6.75 3.35 -10.93
C GLY A 27 5.80 4.53 -10.99
N LYS A 28 6.01 5.47 -11.92
CA LYS A 28 5.14 6.64 -12.16
C LYS A 28 3.67 6.23 -12.32
N ARG A 29 3.42 5.24 -13.19
CA ARG A 29 2.07 4.75 -13.49
C ARG A 29 1.45 4.04 -12.29
N ILE A 30 2.20 3.15 -11.63
CA ILE A 30 1.73 2.37 -10.48
C ILE A 30 1.37 3.28 -9.32
N ILE A 31 2.27 4.18 -8.92
CA ILE A 31 2.11 5.06 -7.76
C ILE A 31 0.91 6.00 -7.99
N THR A 32 0.86 6.67 -9.15
CA THR A 32 -0.26 7.57 -9.48
C THR A 32 -1.59 6.82 -9.53
N ASN A 33 -1.62 5.61 -10.10
CA ASN A 33 -2.85 4.82 -10.14
C ASN A 33 -3.29 4.38 -8.73
N ALA A 34 -2.36 3.84 -7.95
CA ALA A 34 -2.62 3.32 -6.61
C ALA A 34 -3.14 4.42 -5.67
N LYS A 35 -2.65 5.66 -5.80
CA LYS A 35 -3.21 6.78 -5.01
C LYS A 35 -4.46 7.39 -5.64
N CYS A 36 -4.37 7.83 -6.89
CA CYS A 36 -5.30 8.82 -7.41
C CYS A 36 -6.53 8.23 -8.12
N ARG A 37 -6.59 6.91 -8.37
CA ARG A 37 -7.75 6.28 -9.03
C ARG A 37 -9.03 6.46 -8.21
N ARG A 38 -8.96 6.16 -6.91
CA ARG A 38 -10.06 6.34 -5.95
C ARG A 38 -9.47 6.40 -4.55
N VAL A 39 -9.37 7.59 -3.96
CA VAL A 39 -8.72 7.78 -2.65
C VAL A 39 -9.57 7.35 -1.45
N SER A 40 -10.87 7.18 -1.62
CA SER A 40 -11.82 6.87 -0.54
C SER A 40 -12.03 5.37 -0.31
N VAL A 41 -11.11 4.52 -0.79
CA VAL A 41 -11.15 3.06 -0.59
C VAL A 41 -9.90 2.58 0.14
N CYS A 42 -10.04 1.49 0.88
CA CYS A 42 -9.02 0.90 1.75
C CYS A 42 -7.82 0.28 1.02
N ASN A 43 -7.82 0.27 -0.33
CA ASN A 43 -6.70 -0.21 -1.14
C ASN A 43 -5.89 0.92 -1.78
N ALA A 44 -6.27 2.19 -1.51
CA ALA A 44 -5.56 3.36 -1.99
C ALA A 44 -4.19 3.46 -1.29
N LEU A 45 -3.17 3.88 -2.04
CA LEU A 45 -1.81 4.01 -1.50
C LEU A 45 -1.76 5.04 -0.36
N ASP A 46 -1.27 4.66 0.81
CA ASP A 46 -1.12 5.58 1.96
C ASP A 46 0.33 5.99 2.18
N CYS A 47 1.28 5.11 1.87
CA CYS A 47 2.70 5.38 2.06
C CYS A 47 3.56 4.81 0.92
N LEU A 48 4.33 5.68 0.25
CA LEU A 48 5.39 5.25 -0.67
C LEU A 48 6.69 5.07 0.10
N LEU A 49 7.23 3.86 0.09
CA LEU A 49 8.58 3.57 0.55
C LEU A 49 9.52 3.68 -0.65
N ILE A 50 10.55 4.51 -0.59
CA ILE A 50 11.51 4.66 -1.69
C ILE A 50 12.92 4.32 -1.21
N HIS A 51 13.61 3.48 -1.98
CA HIS A 51 15.01 3.19 -1.70
C HIS A 51 15.85 4.47 -1.86
N GLU A 52 16.75 4.75 -0.91
CA GLU A 52 17.52 6.00 -0.86
C GLU A 52 18.36 6.29 -2.13
N ASN A 53 18.80 5.25 -2.85
CA ASN A 53 19.55 5.39 -4.10
C ASN A 53 18.68 5.89 -5.26
N ARG A 54 17.36 5.97 -5.08
CA ARG A 54 16.38 6.39 -6.09
C ARG A 54 15.73 7.73 -5.77
N LEU A 55 16.24 8.47 -4.78
CA LEU A 55 15.73 9.81 -4.44
C LEU A 55 15.77 10.80 -5.61
N SER A 56 16.73 10.66 -6.54
CA SER A 56 16.79 11.47 -7.76
C SER A 56 15.57 11.30 -8.67
N ASP A 57 14.89 10.17 -8.57
CA ASP A 57 13.75 9.83 -9.41
C ASP A 57 12.42 10.26 -8.77
N LEU A 58 12.46 10.59 -7.47
CA LEU A 58 11.28 10.93 -6.69
C LEU A 58 10.45 12.07 -7.30
N PRO A 59 11.04 13.18 -7.80
CA PRO A 59 10.29 14.20 -8.53
C PRO A 59 9.48 13.65 -9.71
N ALA A 60 10.07 12.77 -10.52
CA ALA A 60 9.40 12.18 -11.67
C ALA A 60 8.30 11.20 -11.23
N LEU A 61 8.54 10.39 -10.20
CA LEU A 61 7.55 9.48 -9.61
C LEU A 61 6.32 10.24 -9.08
N CYS A 62 6.51 11.46 -8.56
CA CYS A 62 5.46 12.28 -7.98
C CYS A 62 4.78 13.23 -8.98
N GLU A 63 5.21 13.34 -10.23
CA GLU A 63 4.64 14.27 -11.23
C GLU A 63 3.11 14.13 -11.36
N GLY A 64 2.63 12.90 -11.54
CA GLY A 64 1.18 12.62 -11.63
C GLY A 64 0.42 12.89 -10.32
N LEU A 65 1.09 12.81 -9.17
CA LEU A 65 0.50 13.15 -7.87
C LEU A 65 0.26 14.65 -7.75
N ALA A 66 1.18 15.48 -8.26
CA ALA A 66 1.06 16.95 -8.27
C ALA A 66 -0.13 17.40 -9.15
N GLU A 67 -0.26 16.81 -10.34
CA GLU A 67 -1.40 17.07 -11.25
C GLU A 67 -2.75 16.80 -10.58
N LYS A 68 -2.80 15.80 -9.69
CA LYS A 68 -4.00 15.41 -8.93
C LYS A 68 -4.15 16.12 -7.59
N GLN A 69 -3.29 17.10 -7.30
CA GLN A 69 -3.30 17.89 -6.06
C GLN A 69 -3.12 17.04 -4.80
N THR A 70 -2.29 16.00 -4.89
CA THR A 70 -1.99 15.13 -3.75
C THR A 70 -1.02 15.81 -2.79
N LYS A 71 -1.37 15.86 -1.50
CA LYS A 71 -0.46 16.33 -0.45
C LYS A 71 0.52 15.22 -0.08
N ILE A 72 1.78 15.57 0.03
CA ILE A 72 2.86 14.66 0.40
C ILE A 72 3.37 15.01 1.78
N HIS A 73 3.42 14.01 2.65
CA HIS A 73 4.05 14.07 3.97
C HIS A 73 5.35 13.27 3.92
N ALA A 74 6.45 13.95 3.60
CA ALA A 74 7.73 13.31 3.32
C ALA A 74 8.66 13.32 4.53
N ASP A 75 9.44 12.25 4.71
CA ASP A 75 10.59 12.28 5.61
C ASP A 75 11.67 13.27 5.13
N ASN A 76 12.69 13.54 5.95
CA ASN A 76 13.66 14.59 5.66
C ASN A 76 14.40 14.39 4.32
N LYS A 77 14.76 13.16 3.96
CA LYS A 77 15.47 12.87 2.70
C LYS A 77 14.54 13.07 1.49
N ALA A 78 13.33 12.53 1.56
CA ALA A 78 12.33 12.67 0.51
C ALA A 78 11.84 14.12 0.35
N TYR A 79 11.69 14.86 1.45
CA TYR A 79 11.29 16.26 1.44
C TYR A 79 12.32 17.12 0.70
N GLU A 80 13.61 16.99 1.03
CA GLU A 80 14.66 17.75 0.35
C GLU A 80 14.78 17.36 -1.14
N ALA A 81 14.55 16.09 -1.50
CA ALA A 81 14.53 15.67 -2.90
C ALA A 81 13.36 16.26 -3.71
N LEU A 82 12.22 16.51 -3.06
CA LEU A 82 11.02 17.09 -3.70
C LEU A 82 10.99 18.63 -3.67
N LYS A 83 11.74 19.25 -2.76
CA LYS A 83 11.76 20.70 -2.59
C LYS A 83 12.21 21.39 -3.88
N GLY A 84 11.41 22.34 -4.37
CA GLY A 84 11.65 23.02 -5.65
C GLY A 84 11.24 22.22 -6.89
N HIS A 85 10.83 20.96 -6.72
CA HIS A 85 10.34 20.08 -7.78
C HIS A 85 8.86 19.66 -7.60
N TYR A 86 8.28 19.91 -6.42
CA TYR A 86 6.88 19.67 -6.09
C TYR A 86 6.24 20.96 -5.57
N PRO A 87 4.92 21.20 -5.77
CA PRO A 87 4.28 22.42 -5.27
C PRO A 87 4.42 22.56 -3.74
N ASP A 88 4.98 23.69 -3.29
CA ASP A 88 5.21 23.96 -1.85
C ASP A 88 3.93 23.92 -1.02
N THR A 89 2.78 24.25 -1.63
CA THR A 89 1.46 24.18 -0.98
C THR A 89 0.96 22.76 -0.73
N LEU A 90 1.61 21.76 -1.34
CA LEU A 90 1.27 20.34 -1.26
C LEU A 90 2.39 19.49 -0.62
N LEU A 91 3.53 20.08 -0.25
CA LEU A 91 4.68 19.37 0.32
C LEU A 91 4.86 19.71 1.81
N TYR A 92 4.79 18.70 2.65
CA TYR A 92 4.89 18.82 4.11
C TYR A 92 5.97 17.89 4.64
N LYS A 93 6.63 18.29 5.73
CA LYS A 93 7.47 17.38 6.49
C LYS A 93 6.60 16.44 7.31
N ALA A 94 6.93 15.15 7.29
CA ALA A 94 6.21 14.11 8.02
C ALA A 94 6.25 14.36 9.54
N GLU A 95 7.40 14.79 10.09
CA GLU A 95 7.56 15.08 11.52
C GLU A 95 6.62 16.18 12.02
N GLU A 96 6.50 17.28 11.26
CA GLU A 96 5.62 18.41 11.60
C GLU A 96 4.14 18.03 11.47
N SER A 97 3.84 17.19 10.47
CA SER A 97 2.49 16.69 10.23
C SER A 97 2.07 15.74 11.35
N GLU A 98 2.94 14.82 11.77
CA GLU A 98 2.70 13.89 12.86
C GLU A 98 2.46 14.63 14.19
N ALA A 99 3.28 15.65 14.50
CA ALA A 99 3.10 16.46 15.70
C ALA A 99 1.70 17.12 15.74
N LYS A 100 1.28 17.75 14.64
CA LYS A 100 -0.05 18.36 14.52
C LYS A 100 -1.18 17.33 14.64
N MET A 101 -1.00 16.15 14.07
CA MET A 101 -1.98 15.07 14.17
C MET A 101 -2.12 14.56 15.61
N LYS A 102 -1.01 14.42 16.34
CA LYS A 102 -1.00 14.02 17.76
C LYS A 102 -1.60 15.08 18.68
N GLU A 103 -1.43 16.36 18.36
CA GLU A 103 -2.10 17.46 19.07
C GLU A 103 -3.62 17.42 18.86
N ALA A 104 -4.07 17.06 17.64
CA ALA A 104 -5.50 17.00 17.31
C ALA A 104 -6.18 15.71 17.81
N ASP A 105 -5.47 14.59 17.81
CA ASP A 105 -5.96 13.29 18.27
C ASP A 105 -4.83 12.50 18.96
N ALA A 106 -4.96 12.34 20.28
CA ALA A 106 -4.00 11.61 21.11
C ALA A 106 -3.89 10.11 20.77
N ASN A 107 -4.82 9.54 19.99
CA ASN A 107 -4.76 8.16 19.54
C ASN A 107 -3.84 7.94 18.33
N VAL A 108 -3.40 9.02 17.66
CA VAL A 108 -2.46 8.94 16.56
C VAL A 108 -1.10 8.44 17.08
N LYS A 109 -0.73 7.22 16.70
CA LYS A 109 0.56 6.62 17.08
C LYS A 109 1.69 7.15 16.21
N SER A 110 1.49 7.13 14.90
CA SER A 110 2.42 7.67 13.92
C SER A 110 1.69 8.12 12.66
N ILE A 111 2.32 9.01 11.89
CA ILE A 111 1.86 9.32 10.54
C ILE A 111 1.99 8.12 9.59
N TRP A 112 2.94 7.21 9.86
CA TRP A 112 3.21 6.07 8.99
C TRP A 112 2.12 4.99 9.01
N ASN A 113 1.31 4.92 10.07
CA ASN A 113 0.14 4.03 10.12
C ASN A 113 -1.20 4.75 9.85
N THR A 114 -1.15 5.88 9.15
CA THR A 114 -2.36 6.68 8.86
C THR A 114 -3.00 6.21 7.55
N GLU A 115 -4.26 5.78 7.63
CA GLU A 115 -5.13 5.62 6.46
C GLU A 115 -5.72 6.99 6.10
N TRP A 116 -5.36 7.54 4.94
CA TRP A 116 -5.66 8.95 4.64
C TRP A 116 -7.06 9.19 4.11
N LEU A 117 -7.64 8.21 3.41
CA LEU A 117 -8.94 8.27 2.71
C LEU A 117 -9.17 9.57 1.90
N SER A 118 -8.09 10.20 1.45
CA SER A 118 -8.05 11.50 0.80
C SER A 118 -6.81 11.63 -0.09
N MET A 119 -6.69 12.74 -0.83
CA MET A 119 -5.52 13.04 -1.68
C MET A 119 -4.32 13.47 -0.81
N GLN A 120 -3.88 12.59 0.08
CA GLN A 120 -2.74 12.77 0.99
C GLN A 120 -2.01 11.44 1.14
N MET A 121 -0.68 11.44 1.18
CA MET A 121 0.09 10.23 1.45
C MET A 121 1.44 10.53 2.10
N GLY A 122 1.98 9.55 2.81
CA GLY A 122 3.35 9.57 3.32
C GLY A 122 4.37 9.18 2.25
N ILE A 123 5.58 9.71 2.37
CA ILE A 123 6.76 9.21 1.64
C ILE A 123 7.88 8.98 2.64
N LYS A 124 8.32 7.73 2.77
CA LYS A 124 9.42 7.33 3.63
C LYS A 124 10.59 6.86 2.77
N THR A 125 11.76 7.37 3.06
CA THR A 125 13.01 6.88 2.48
C THR A 125 13.51 5.68 3.30
N VAL A 126 13.93 4.61 2.64
CA VAL A 126 14.51 3.41 3.26
C VAL A 126 15.87 3.09 2.64
N ALA A 127 16.80 2.56 3.42
CA ALA A 127 18.16 2.23 2.99
C ALA A 127 18.25 0.86 2.31
N SER A 128 17.28 -0.02 2.53
CA SER A 128 17.25 -1.37 1.97
C SER A 128 15.82 -1.92 1.85
N GLU A 129 15.69 -3.03 1.14
CA GLU A 129 14.45 -3.82 1.11
C GLU A 129 14.07 -4.33 2.51
N ASP A 130 15.05 -4.73 3.34
CA ASP A 130 14.77 -5.19 4.71
C ASP A 130 14.13 -4.08 5.56
N GLU A 131 14.61 -2.83 5.46
CA GLU A 131 13.98 -1.71 6.14
C GLU A 131 12.56 -1.43 5.60
N ALA A 132 12.33 -1.64 4.30
CA ALA A 132 10.99 -1.54 3.73
C ALA A 132 10.04 -2.60 4.32
N LEU A 133 10.50 -3.84 4.44
CA LEU A 133 9.75 -4.95 5.03
C LEU A 133 9.46 -4.70 6.52
N ASP A 134 10.45 -4.25 7.28
CA ASP A 134 10.28 -3.88 8.70
C ASP A 134 9.26 -2.74 8.87
N HIS A 135 9.29 -1.75 7.98
CA HIS A 135 8.31 -0.67 7.98
C HIS A 135 6.89 -1.19 7.73
N ILE A 136 6.70 -2.02 6.70
CA ILE A 136 5.41 -2.62 6.37
C ILE A 136 4.91 -3.49 7.53
N ALA A 137 5.77 -4.32 8.12
CA ALA A 137 5.40 -5.15 9.27
C ALA A 137 5.00 -4.32 10.50
N THR A 138 5.55 -3.12 10.65
CA THR A 138 5.28 -2.23 11.78
C THR A 138 4.01 -1.38 11.58
N TYR A 139 3.79 -0.88 10.37
CA TYR A 139 2.80 0.17 10.09
C TYR A 139 1.70 -0.24 9.11
N GLY A 140 1.93 -1.28 8.30
CA GLY A 140 0.93 -1.85 7.40
C GLY A 140 -0.21 -2.50 8.16
N SER A 141 -1.39 -2.50 7.53
CA SER A 141 -2.56 -3.15 8.12
C SER A 141 -2.77 -4.60 7.69
N GLY A 142 -1.90 -5.10 6.80
CA GLY A 142 -2.05 -6.42 6.17
C GLY A 142 -3.12 -6.45 5.07
N HIS A 143 -3.57 -5.31 4.57
CA HIS A 143 -4.57 -5.27 3.49
C HIS A 143 -3.96 -5.58 2.12
N SER A 144 -3.06 -4.71 1.64
CA SER A 144 -2.41 -4.86 0.34
C SER A 144 -1.08 -4.14 0.34
N GLU A 145 -0.09 -4.74 -0.31
CA GLU A 145 1.26 -4.17 -0.38
C GLU A 145 1.82 -4.43 -1.78
N SER A 146 2.66 -3.53 -2.30
CA SER A 146 3.24 -3.66 -3.64
C SER A 146 4.73 -3.35 -3.66
N ILE A 147 5.48 -4.07 -4.49
CA ILE A 147 6.88 -3.74 -4.83
C ILE A 147 6.99 -3.40 -6.32
N VAL A 148 7.79 -2.39 -6.63
CA VAL A 148 8.22 -2.04 -7.99
C VAL A 148 9.72 -2.31 -8.12
N SER A 149 10.09 -3.38 -8.81
CA SER A 149 11.48 -3.81 -8.99
C SER A 149 11.64 -4.63 -10.28
N ASN A 150 12.80 -4.59 -10.92
CA ASN A 150 13.22 -5.55 -11.94
C ASN A 150 14.10 -6.69 -11.39
N ASP A 151 14.51 -6.64 -10.11
CA ASP A 151 15.25 -7.72 -9.48
C ASP A 151 14.29 -8.81 -8.98
N GLU A 152 14.29 -9.96 -9.65
CA GLU A 152 13.47 -11.12 -9.26
C GLU A 152 13.77 -11.61 -7.83
N THR A 153 14.99 -11.40 -7.32
CA THR A 153 15.36 -11.81 -5.97
C THR A 153 14.63 -10.98 -4.94
N ALA A 154 14.64 -9.65 -5.10
CA ALA A 154 13.87 -8.72 -4.28
C ALA A 154 12.37 -9.00 -4.40
N GLN A 155 11.85 -9.20 -5.61
CA GLN A 155 10.43 -9.53 -5.79
C GLN A 155 10.00 -10.79 -5.01
N LYS A 156 10.77 -11.88 -5.12
CA LYS A 156 10.48 -13.14 -4.43
C LYS A 156 10.59 -13.00 -2.92
N LYS A 157 11.58 -12.25 -2.43
CA LYS A 157 11.75 -11.98 -1.00
C LYS A 157 10.60 -11.16 -0.46
N PHE A 158 10.23 -10.06 -1.12
CA PHE A 158 9.09 -9.23 -0.74
C PHE A 158 7.79 -10.06 -0.65
N GLN A 159 7.50 -10.88 -1.67
CA GLN A 159 6.34 -11.77 -1.68
C GLN A 159 6.35 -12.81 -0.56
N ALA A 160 7.52 -13.30 -0.16
CA ALA A 160 7.65 -14.30 0.88
C ALA A 160 7.55 -13.72 2.30
N MET A 161 7.93 -12.46 2.48
CA MET A 161 8.10 -11.83 3.80
C MET A 161 6.93 -10.94 4.21
N VAL A 162 6.19 -10.37 3.25
CA VAL A 162 5.04 -9.52 3.54
C VAL A 162 3.83 -10.37 3.91
N ASP A 163 3.31 -10.17 5.12
CA ASP A 163 2.07 -10.77 5.60
C ASP A 163 0.88 -9.82 5.33
N ALA A 164 0.33 -9.89 4.12
CA ALA A 164 -0.84 -9.12 3.70
C ALA A 164 -1.81 -9.98 2.87
N ALA A 165 -3.08 -9.61 2.84
CA ALA A 165 -4.10 -10.35 2.08
C ALA A 165 -3.80 -10.36 0.57
N CYS A 166 -3.14 -9.33 0.04
CA CYS A 166 -2.66 -9.28 -1.33
C CYS A 166 -1.25 -8.66 -1.40
N VAL A 167 -0.31 -9.36 -2.04
CA VAL A 167 1.04 -8.84 -2.31
C VAL A 167 1.25 -8.76 -3.81
N TYR A 168 1.58 -7.56 -4.30
CA TYR A 168 1.74 -7.27 -5.72
C TYR A 168 3.20 -7.06 -6.09
N VAL A 169 3.55 -7.50 -7.30
CA VAL A 169 4.82 -7.17 -7.95
C VAL A 169 4.49 -6.41 -9.22
N ASN A 170 5.07 -5.21 -9.37
CA ASN A 170 4.94 -4.39 -10.56
C ASN A 170 3.47 -4.12 -10.96
N ALA A 171 2.58 -4.02 -9.96
CA ALA A 171 1.17 -3.73 -10.14
C ALA A 171 0.64 -2.82 -9.02
N PRO A 172 -0.37 -1.97 -9.30
CA PRO A 172 -0.96 -1.11 -8.28
C PRO A 172 -1.83 -1.90 -7.31
N THR A 173 -1.82 -1.47 -6.05
CA THR A 173 -2.65 -2.03 -4.97
C THR A 173 -4.15 -1.84 -5.19
N SER A 174 -4.52 -0.90 -6.09
CA SER A 174 -5.91 -0.64 -6.48
C SER A 174 -6.58 -1.83 -7.16
N PHE A 175 -5.82 -2.87 -7.53
CA PHE A 175 -6.31 -4.14 -8.06
C PHE A 175 -6.91 -5.07 -7.01
N THR A 176 -6.80 -4.72 -5.72
CA THR A 176 -7.53 -5.42 -4.65
C THR A 176 -9.00 -5.03 -4.67
N ASP A 177 -9.72 -5.52 -5.67
CA ASP A 177 -11.16 -5.35 -5.89
C ASP A 177 -11.69 -6.70 -6.34
N GLY A 178 -12.71 -7.26 -5.67
CA GLY A 178 -13.25 -8.59 -5.97
C GLY A 178 -13.65 -8.73 -7.45
N ALA A 179 -14.08 -7.63 -8.08
CA ALA A 179 -14.41 -7.59 -9.50
C ALA A 179 -13.21 -7.84 -10.44
N GLN A 180 -11.97 -7.54 -10.02
CA GLN A 180 -10.76 -7.74 -10.83
C GLN A 180 -10.12 -9.12 -10.63
N PHE A 181 -10.45 -9.84 -9.56
CA PHE A 181 -10.06 -11.25 -9.38
C PHE A 181 -10.98 -12.25 -10.11
N GLY A 182 -11.93 -11.77 -10.92
CA GLY A 182 -12.87 -12.64 -11.65
C GLY A 182 -13.95 -13.28 -10.78
N LEU A 183 -14.12 -12.78 -9.55
CA LEU A 183 -15.15 -13.20 -8.61
C LEU A 183 -16.23 -12.11 -8.60
N GLY A 184 -17.35 -12.35 -9.29
CA GLY A 184 -18.45 -11.38 -9.32
C GLY A 184 -18.84 -10.91 -7.92
N ALA A 185 -19.06 -9.59 -7.78
CA ALA A 185 -19.55 -8.88 -6.59
C ALA A 185 -19.24 -9.54 -5.24
N GLU A 186 -18.12 -9.16 -4.61
CA GLU A 186 -17.71 -9.79 -3.36
C GLU A 186 -17.99 -8.95 -2.11
N ILE A 187 -18.54 -9.62 -1.10
CA ILE A 187 -18.62 -9.19 0.30
C ILE A 187 -17.23 -9.44 0.91
N GLY A 188 -16.61 -8.38 1.43
CA GLY A 188 -15.29 -8.29 2.08
C GLY A 188 -14.48 -9.57 2.34
N ILE A 189 -13.29 -9.62 1.73
CA ILE A 189 -12.26 -10.64 1.96
C ILE A 189 -11.78 -10.58 3.43
N SER A 190 -11.81 -11.73 4.13
CA SER A 190 -11.34 -11.89 5.51
C SER A 190 -10.05 -12.73 5.55
N PRO A 191 -8.95 -12.26 6.17
CA PRO A 191 -7.80 -13.10 6.45
C PRO A 191 -7.96 -13.76 7.83
N LYS A 192 -8.50 -14.99 7.85
CA LYS A 192 -8.26 -15.96 8.93
C LYS A 192 -8.63 -17.36 8.44
N SER A 193 -7.64 -18.07 7.92
CA SER A 193 -7.68 -19.53 7.87
C SER A 193 -7.16 -20.04 9.22
N SER A 194 -8.07 -20.60 10.02
CA SER A 194 -7.71 -21.50 11.10
C SER A 194 -8.67 -22.68 11.08
N GLU A 195 -8.36 -23.68 10.26
CA GLU A 195 -8.63 -25.10 10.56
C GLU A 195 -7.84 -26.01 9.59
N PRO A 196 -7.40 -27.21 10.02
CA PRO A 196 -6.33 -27.97 9.36
C PRO A 196 -6.78 -28.68 8.07
N ALA A 197 -5.84 -28.82 7.15
CA ALA A 197 -5.97 -29.67 5.97
C ALA A 197 -6.03 -31.15 6.38
N ASP A 198 -7.22 -31.75 6.33
CA ASP A 198 -7.42 -33.19 6.12
C ASP A 198 -8.88 -33.48 5.74
N GLN A 199 -9.06 -34.38 4.76
CA GLN A 199 -10.33 -34.81 4.11
C GLN A 199 -10.82 -33.79 3.04
N TRP A 200 -11.00 -34.12 1.76
CA TRP A 200 -11.78 -35.25 1.23
C TRP A 200 -11.34 -35.67 -0.18
N HIS A 201 -11.29 -37.00 -0.35
CA HIS A 201 -11.12 -37.71 -1.61
C HIS A 201 -12.24 -37.45 -2.62
N LEU A 202 -11.80 -37.36 -3.89
CA LEU A 202 -12.44 -37.78 -5.14
C LEU A 202 -13.82 -38.46 -5.02
N LYS A 203 -14.89 -37.81 -5.52
CA LYS A 203 -16.08 -38.52 -6.03
C LYS A 203 -16.57 -37.92 -7.35
N ARG A 204 -16.61 -38.81 -8.35
CA ARG A 204 -17.16 -38.65 -9.70
C ARG A 204 -18.63 -38.24 -9.68
N LEU A 205 -19.02 -37.38 -10.62
CA LEU A 205 -20.42 -37.12 -10.99
C LEU A 205 -20.99 -38.30 -11.81
N PRO A 206 -22.25 -38.72 -11.60
CA PRO A 206 -22.94 -39.66 -12.49
C PRO A 206 -23.60 -38.93 -13.68
N PRO A 207 -23.86 -39.62 -14.81
CA PRO A 207 -24.45 -39.04 -16.01
C PRO A 207 -25.96 -38.83 -15.86
N THR A 208 -26.46 -37.72 -16.40
CA THR A 208 -27.90 -37.45 -16.54
C THR A 208 -28.44 -38.14 -17.78
N SER A 209 -29.52 -38.91 -17.61
CA SER A 209 -30.38 -39.40 -18.69
C SER A 209 -31.84 -39.23 -18.26
N GLY A 210 -32.66 -38.69 -19.16
CA GLY A 210 -34.12 -38.61 -19.04
C GLY A 210 -34.66 -37.20 -19.03
#